data_AF-A0A820PIL8-F1
#
_entry.id   AF-A0A820PIL8-F1
#
_cell.length_a   1.000
_cell.length_b   1.000
_cell.length_c   1.000
_cell.angle_alpha   90.00
_cell.angle_beta   90.00
_cell.angle_gamma   90.00
#
_symmetry.space_group_name_H-M   'P 1'
#
loop_
_entity.id
_entity.type
_entity.pdbx_description
1 polymer ?
#
loop_
_entity_poly.entity_id
_entity_poly.type
_entity_poly.pdbx_seq_one_letter_code
_entity_poly.pdbx_strand_id
1 'polypeptide(L)'
;MKETKILMILAGICAKEIWPRIKSMKHIHSVYIIVDGDDDDQNKEYSKQEYEKVKGIFDRVDPIYGFLKRDTRHIEQDVLGI
;
A
#
# COMPACT_ATOMS: atom_id res chain seq x y z
N MET A 1 -12.12 -6.50 20.29
CA MET A 1 -10.69 -6.66 19.93
C MET A 1 -10.33 -5.49 19.03
N LYS A 2 -9.18 -4.82 19.24
CA LYS A 2 -8.70 -3.81 18.28
C LYS A 2 -8.40 -4.55 16.97
N GLU A 3 -9.01 -4.13 15.87
CA GLU A 3 -8.70 -4.69 14.56
C GLU A 3 -7.28 -4.29 14.18
N THR A 4 -6.39 -5.26 13.98
CA THR A 4 -5.02 -5.00 13.52
C THR A 4 -5.07 -4.57 12.05
N LYS A 5 -4.71 -3.32 11.79
CA LYS A 5 -4.53 -2.79 10.43
C LYS A 5 -3.06 -2.94 10.01
N ILE A 6 -2.83 -3.55 8.84
CA ILE A 6 -1.52 -3.79 8.25
C ILE A 6 -1.26 -2.75 7.16
N LEU A 7 -0.09 -2.11 7.24
CA LEU A 7 0.52 -1.32 6.18
C LEU A 7 1.58 -2.20 5.50
N MET A 8 1.43 -2.47 4.21
CA MET A 8 2.26 -3.42 3.48
C MET A 8 3.09 -2.72 2.41
N ILE A 9 4.37 -3.09 2.29
CA ILE A 9 5.25 -2.66 1.19
C ILE A 9 5.49 -3.87 0.29
N LEU A 10 5.30 -3.71 -1.02
CA LEU A 10 5.56 -4.74 -2.02
C LEU A 10 6.62 -4.27 -3.00
N ALA A 11 7.54 -5.15 -3.36
CA ALA A 11 8.30 -4.95 -4.59
C ALA A 11 7.35 -5.10 -5.80
N GLY A 12 7.48 -4.20 -6.79
CA GLY A 12 6.62 -4.16 -7.97
C GLY A 12 6.62 -5.47 -8.75
N ILE A 13 7.79 -6.11 -8.85
CA ILE A 13 7.96 -7.44 -9.44
C ILE A 13 7.07 -8.52 -8.79
N CYS A 14 6.75 -8.38 -7.51
CA CYS A 14 5.91 -9.32 -6.77
C CYS A 14 4.44 -8.86 -6.72
N ALA A 15 4.16 -7.62 -7.08
CA ALA A 15 2.85 -7.03 -6.86
C ALA A 15 1.78 -7.75 -7.70
N LYS A 16 2.05 -8.06 -8.98
CA LYS A 16 1.10 -8.81 -9.84
C LYS A 16 0.75 -10.19 -9.27
N GLU A 17 1.73 -10.89 -8.71
CA GLU A 17 1.54 -12.24 -8.18
C GLU A 17 0.81 -12.24 -6.83
N ILE A 18 1.18 -11.31 -5.95
CA ILE A 18 0.66 -11.25 -4.57
C ILE A 18 -0.71 -10.59 -4.54
N TRP A 19 -0.97 -9.62 -5.41
CA TRP A 19 -2.17 -8.79 -5.38
C TRP A 19 -3.49 -9.58 -5.35
N PRO A 20 -3.73 -10.61 -6.20
CA PRO A 20 -4.94 -11.41 -6.15
C PRO A 20 -5.22 -12.05 -4.78
N ARG A 21 -4.17 -12.32 -4.00
CA ARG A 21 -4.25 -12.96 -2.68
C ARG A 21 -4.55 -11.95 -1.56
N ILE A 22 -4.06 -10.72 -1.71
CA ILE A 22 -4.14 -9.71 -0.64
C ILE A 22 -5.26 -8.70 -0.84
N LYS A 23 -5.76 -8.50 -2.06
CA LYS A 23 -6.75 -7.45 -2.36
C LYS A 23 -8.03 -7.54 -1.53
N SER A 24 -8.47 -8.75 -1.19
CA SER A 24 -9.68 -8.99 -0.39
C SER A 24 -9.43 -9.07 1.13
N MET A 25 -8.17 -9.06 1.58
CA MET A 25 -7.84 -9.17 3.01
C MET A 25 -8.22 -7.89 3.75
N LYS A 26 -9.18 -7.98 4.67
CA LYS A 26 -9.73 -6.84 5.42
C LYS A 26 -8.71 -6.16 6.35
N HIS A 27 -7.77 -6.94 6.88
CA HIS A 27 -6.73 -6.43 7.77
C HIS A 27 -5.64 -5.63 7.03
N ILE A 28 -5.53 -5.75 5.71
CA ILE A 28 -4.62 -4.92 4.91
C ILE A 28 -5.31 -3.60 4.61
N HIS A 29 -4.83 -2.54 5.28
CA HIS A 29 -5.35 -1.19 5.14
C HIS A 29 -4.76 -0.46 3.95
N SER A 30 -3.45 -0.61 3.72
CA SER A 30 -2.75 0.11 2.66
C SER A 30 -1.57 -0.69 2.13
N VAL A 31 -1.35 -0.57 0.83
CA VAL A 31 -0.26 -1.18 0.08
C VAL A 31 0.53 -0.07 -0.60
N TYR A 32 1.85 -0.10 -0.41
CA TYR A 32 2.80 0.76 -1.11
C TYR A 32 3.67 -0.13 -1.98
N ILE A 33 3.86 0.25 -3.24
CA ILE A 33 4.62 -0.56 -4.18
C ILE A 33 5.94 0.16 -4.46
N ILE A 34 7.06 -0.54 -4.35
CA ILE A 34 8.37 -0.05 -4.77
C ILE A 34 8.77 -0.70 -6.09
N VAL A 35 9.02 0.11 -7.11
CA VAL A 35 9.49 -0.31 -8.43
C VAL A 35 10.94 0.16 -8.59
N ASP A 36 11.79 -0.65 -9.21
CA ASP A 36 13.14 -0.21 -9.58
C ASP A 36 13.09 0.31 -11.04
N GLY A 37 13.32 1.61 -11.24
CA GLY A 37 13.54 2.22 -12.56
C GLY A 37 12.28 2.60 -13.38
N ASP A 38 12.53 3.05 -14.62
CA ASP A 38 11.55 3.55 -15.65
C ASP A 38 10.61 2.45 -16.18
N ASP A 39 10.09 1.60 -15.30
CA ASP A 39 9.19 0.51 -15.66
C ASP A 39 7.76 1.07 -15.81
N ASP A 40 7.59 1.88 -16.86
CA ASP A 40 6.37 2.59 -17.27
C ASP A 40 5.15 1.67 -17.46
N ASP A 41 5.38 0.36 -17.58
CA ASP A 41 4.36 -0.66 -17.71
C ASP A 41 3.69 -1.05 -16.38
N GLN A 42 4.37 -0.88 -15.24
CA GLN A 42 3.77 -1.24 -13.95
C GLN A 42 2.78 -0.18 -13.43
N ASN A 43 2.92 1.08 -13.86
CA ASN A 43 2.00 2.17 -13.50
C ASN A 43 0.65 2.09 -14.23
N LYS A 44 0.54 1.30 -15.31
CA LYS A 44 -0.65 1.25 -16.18
C LYS A 44 -1.63 0.12 -15.85
N GLU A 45 -1.28 -0.77 -14.93
CA GLU A 45 -1.98 -2.06 -14.81
C GLU A 45 -2.99 -2.19 -13.66
N TYR A 46 -3.00 -1.27 -12.69
CA TYR A 46 -4.00 -1.31 -11.62
C TYR A 46 -5.28 -0.63 -12.08
N SER A 47 -6.41 -1.33 -12.01
CA SER A 47 -7.71 -0.75 -12.29
C SER A 47 -8.10 0.26 -11.19
N LYS A 48 -8.99 1.21 -11.51
CA LYS A 48 -9.44 2.27 -10.57
C LYS A 48 -9.98 1.74 -9.24
N GLN A 49 -10.52 0.51 -9.21
CA GLN A 49 -10.99 -0.18 -8.00
C GLN A 49 -9.85 -0.79 -7.17
N GLU A 50 -8.73 -1.14 -7.80
CA GLU A 50 -7.55 -1.68 -7.13
C GLU A 50 -6.74 -0.58 -6.42
N TYR A 51 -6.90 0.68 -6.86
CA TYR A 51 -6.32 1.87 -6.25
C TYR A 51 -6.89 2.24 -4.86
N GLU A 52 -7.96 1.63 -4.37
CA GLU A 52 -8.47 1.99 -3.02
C GLU A 52 -7.48 1.63 -1.91
N LYS A 53 -6.80 0.49 -2.04
CA LYS A 53 -5.77 0.03 -1.08
C LYS A 53 -4.35 0.40 -1.51
N VAL A 54 -4.07 0.53 -2.80
CA VAL A 54 -2.74 0.95 -3.29
C VAL A 54 -2.59 2.45 -3.10
N LYS A 55 -1.85 2.85 -2.07
CA LYS A 55 -1.66 4.28 -1.72
C LYS A 55 -0.61 4.98 -2.58
N GLY A 56 0.24 4.21 -3.25
CA GLY A 56 1.20 4.76 -4.20
C GLY A 56 2.18 3.73 -4.72
N ILE A 57 2.77 4.06 -5.86
CA ILE A 57 3.87 3.35 -6.50
C ILE A 57 5.07 4.31 -6.48
N PHE A 58 6.21 3.84 -6.00
CA PHE A 58 7.39 4.66 -5.74
C PHE A 58 8.63 4.03 -6.37
N ASP A 59 9.51 4.86 -6.89
CA ASP A 59 10.81 4.47 -7.41
C ASP A 59 11.91 4.48 -6.32
N ARG A 60 11.57 4.93 -5.11
CA ARG A 60 12.50 5.14 -3.98
C ARG A 60 11.83 4.83 -2.65
N VAL A 61 12.65 4.45 -1.65
CA VAL A 61 12.20 4.15 -0.28
C VAL A 61 11.83 5.40 0.52
N ASP A 62 12.58 6.50 0.35
CA ASP A 62 12.37 7.74 1.10
C ASP A 62 10.93 8.28 1.07
N PRO A 63 10.24 8.36 -0.09
CA PRO A 63 8.85 8.79 -0.10
C PRO A 63 7.94 7.81 0.64
N ILE A 64 8.17 6.49 0.54
CA ILE A 64 7.39 5.46 1.26
C ILE A 64 7.43 5.71 2.77
N TYR A 65 8.60 6.04 3.32
CA TYR A 65 8.73 6.35 4.75
C TYR A 65 7.81 7.49 5.20
N GLY A 66 7.73 8.57 4.39
CA GLY A 66 6.87 9.71 4.68
C GLY A 66 5.37 9.38 4.65
N PHE A 67 4.96 8.49 3.73
CA PHE A 67 3.58 8.00 3.68
C PHE A 67 3.26 7.07 4.85
N LEU A 68 4.12 6.10 5.14
CA LEU A 68 3.95 5.18 6.27
C LEU A 68 3.79 5.94 7.58
N LYS A 69 4.66 6.92 7.85
CA LYS A 69 4.59 7.73 9.07
C LYS A 69 3.26 8.49 9.21
N ARG A 70 2.70 8.99 8.11
CA ARG A 70 1.40 9.69 8.12
C ARG A 70 0.23 8.74 8.29
N ASP A 71 0.27 7.59 7.65
CA ASP A 71 -0.83 6.62 7.68
C ASP A 71 -0.85 5.85 9.01
N THR A 72 0.31 5.55 9.62
CA THR A 72 0.37 5.03 10.98
C THR A 72 -0.30 5.98 11.98
N ARG A 73 -0.02 7.30 11.88
CA ARG A 73 -0.64 8.30 12.75
C ARG A 73 -2.15 8.39 12.57
N HIS A 74 -2.64 8.35 11.33
CA HIS A 74 -4.07 8.34 11.06
C HIS A 74 -4.75 7.09 11.63
N ILE A 75 -4.13 5.91 11.44
CA ILE A 75 -4.66 4.66 12.00
C ILE A 75 -4.73 4.72 13.53
N GLU A 76 -3.70 5.26 14.18
CA GLU A 76 -3.70 5.45 15.63
C GLU A 76 -4.82 6.41 16.08
N GLN A 77 -5.06 7.50 15.34
CA GLN A 77 -6.15 8.45 15.61
C GLN A 77 -7.53 7.81 15.42
N ASP A 78 -7.76 7.10 14.31
CA ASP A 78 -9.01 6.37 14.05
C ASP A 78 -9.32 5.33 15.15
N VAL A 79 -8.28 4.65 15.64
CA VAL A 79 -8.41 3.63 16.71
C VAL A 79 -8.64 4.27 18.08
N LEU A 80 -8.17 5.51 18.29
CA LEU A 80 -8.37 6.27 19.52
C LEU A 80 -9.68 7.07 19.52
N GLY A 81 -10.37 7.17 18.38
CA GLY A 81 -11.71 7.76 18.27
C GLY A 81 -11.75 9.26 18.59
N ILE A 82 -10.68 9.99 18.29
CA ILE A 82 -10.60 11.46 18.41
C ILE A 82 -10.99 12.10 17.07
#